data_AF-A0A9D8BW34-F1
#
_entry.id   AF-A0A9D8BW34-F1
#
_cell.length_a   1.000
_cell.length_b   1.000
_cell.length_c   1.000
_cell.angle_alpha   90.00
_cell.angle_beta   90.00
_cell.angle_gamma   90.00
#
_symmetry.space_group_name_H-M   'P 1'
#
loop_
_entity.id
_entity.type
_entity.pdbx_description
1 polymer ?
#
loop_
_entity_poly.entity_id
_entity_poly.type
_entity_poly.pdbx_seq_one_letter_code
_entity_poly.pdbx_strand_id
1 'polypeptide(L)'
;MRERTTKNRILFSLWVCLWAFPSAFAQTAPSASLYFPPNEGKWRENTGERPALPYFPPNAGNWEQVAPVSVGWNAGKLNEALQIAAKSRSSGVVILHRGRIMAEQYWNLSQNRYHVGKDRAGHAIEDVASAQKSVSAILVGIAQHKGLLSIGDSVQKYLGPGWSKASREQEKAITIRHLLTMTSGLTNALAYEAPPGTRWLYNTTCYARTIEAVAAAAKKSPNELTREWLTGPLGMSDSRWVDRPGPVSRLNPRGFATTARDLARFGLLILAGGKWNGETVIADREYLRAALSPSQKLNPSYGYLWWVNARQTRFPGAPADMVAALGAGEHD
;
A
#
# COMPACT_ATOMS: atom_id res chain seq x y z
N MET A 1 20.10 -22.09 -37.16
CA MET A 1 18.72 -21.81 -36.70
C MET A 1 18.64 -22.07 -35.21
N ARG A 2 18.59 -21.00 -34.39
CA ARG A 2 18.38 -21.09 -32.94
C ARG A 2 17.09 -20.36 -32.63
N GLU A 3 16.03 -21.09 -32.30
CA GLU A 3 14.81 -20.50 -31.76
C GLU A 3 15.07 -19.99 -30.35
N ARG A 4 14.91 -18.68 -30.18
CA ARG A 4 14.81 -18.04 -28.86
C ARG A 4 13.36 -18.15 -28.40
N THR A 5 13.09 -19.07 -27.48
CA THR A 5 11.84 -19.07 -26.71
C THR A 5 12.02 -18.17 -25.48
N THR A 6 11.48 -16.97 -25.57
CA THR A 6 11.38 -16.01 -24.46
C THR A 6 10.39 -16.55 -23.43
N LYS A 7 10.87 -17.21 -22.38
CA LYS A 7 10.05 -17.56 -21.22
C LYS A 7 9.71 -16.28 -20.45
N ASN A 8 8.46 -15.82 -20.59
CA ASN A 8 7.88 -14.79 -19.73
C ASN A 8 7.93 -15.26 -18.28
N ARG A 9 8.90 -14.74 -17.51
CA ARG A 9 8.97 -14.90 -16.05
C ARG A 9 8.05 -13.88 -15.41
N ILE A 10 6.86 -14.31 -14.99
CA ILE A 10 5.98 -13.52 -14.14
C ILE A 10 6.43 -13.75 -12.69
N LEU A 11 7.06 -12.73 -12.09
CA LEU A 11 7.44 -12.69 -10.68
C LEU A 11 6.20 -12.39 -9.84
N PHE A 12 5.63 -13.40 -9.19
CA PHE A 12 4.60 -13.23 -8.15
C PHE A 12 5.24 -13.37 -6.77
N SER A 13 5.51 -12.25 -6.11
CA SER A 13 5.64 -12.16 -4.65
C SER A 13 4.26 -11.77 -4.12
N LEU A 14 3.42 -12.73 -3.75
CA LEU A 14 2.02 -12.46 -3.37
C LEU A 14 1.87 -12.16 -1.86
N TRP A 15 2.31 -10.96 -1.49
CA TRP A 15 1.48 -10.08 -0.66
C TRP A 15 0.93 -9.00 -1.59
N VAL A 16 -0.03 -9.36 -2.43
CA VAL A 16 -0.69 -8.38 -3.28
C VAL A 16 -2.13 -8.25 -2.83
N CYS A 17 -2.42 -7.15 -2.13
CA CYS A 17 -3.73 -6.55 -2.25
C CYS A 17 -3.79 -5.94 -3.66
N LEU A 18 -4.27 -6.73 -4.62
CA LEU A 18 -4.55 -6.29 -5.97
C LEU A 18 -5.84 -5.46 -5.93
N TRP A 19 -5.73 -4.16 -6.15
CA TRP A 19 -6.89 -3.29 -6.31
C TRP A 19 -7.04 -2.98 -7.79
N ALA A 20 -7.91 -3.73 -8.47
CA ALA A 20 -8.29 -3.48 -9.84
C ALA A 20 -9.81 -3.49 -9.95
N PHE A 21 -10.38 -2.47 -10.60
CA PHE A 21 -11.77 -2.49 -11.04
C PHE A 21 -11.92 -3.56 -12.14
N PRO A 22 -13.02 -4.33 -12.15
CA PRO A 22 -13.23 -5.32 -13.20
C PRO A 22 -13.52 -4.62 -14.52
N SER A 23 -12.58 -4.64 -15.46
CA SER A 23 -12.87 -4.32 -16.87
C SER A 23 -12.34 -5.33 -17.87
N ALA A 24 -11.68 -6.42 -17.44
CA ALA A 24 -11.11 -7.40 -18.36
C ALA A 24 -11.86 -8.72 -18.51
N PHE A 25 -12.99 -8.95 -17.81
CA PHE A 25 -13.75 -10.22 -17.95
C PHE A 25 -15.28 -10.08 -17.92
N ALA A 26 -15.83 -8.86 -17.84
CA ALA A 26 -17.28 -8.67 -17.88
C ALA A 26 -17.76 -8.60 -19.34
N GLN A 27 -18.26 -9.73 -19.87
CA GLN A 27 -19.17 -9.66 -21.01
C GLN A 27 -20.47 -9.02 -20.51
N THR A 28 -20.72 -7.80 -21.00
CA THR A 28 -21.99 -7.05 -20.96
C THR A 28 -22.67 -6.89 -19.59
N ALA A 29 -22.29 -5.86 -18.84
CA ALA A 29 -23.21 -5.14 -17.94
C ALA A 29 -22.78 -3.66 -17.85
N PRO A 30 -23.70 -2.69 -17.88
CA PRO A 30 -23.35 -1.27 -17.79
C PRO A 30 -22.76 -0.98 -16.41
N SER A 31 -21.50 -0.56 -16.37
CA SER A 31 -20.76 -0.27 -15.14
C SER A 31 -21.03 1.17 -14.67
N ALA A 32 -21.57 1.32 -13.46
CA ALA A 32 -21.45 2.55 -12.68
C ALA A 32 -20.32 2.37 -11.65
N SER A 33 -19.28 3.19 -11.74
CA SER A 33 -18.14 3.26 -10.82
C SER A 33 -17.78 4.72 -10.53
N LEU A 34 -17.22 5.00 -9.35
CA LEU A 34 -16.61 6.29 -9.04
C LEU A 34 -15.42 6.48 -9.98
N TYR A 35 -15.65 7.24 -11.03
CA TYR A 35 -14.67 7.56 -12.05
C TYR A 35 -13.66 8.57 -11.48
N PHE A 36 -12.39 8.17 -11.43
CA PHE A 36 -11.27 9.10 -11.28
C PHE A 36 -10.63 9.28 -12.68
N PRO A 37 -11.00 10.30 -13.46
CA PRO A 37 -10.32 10.56 -14.73
C PRO A 37 -8.87 10.97 -14.48
N PRO A 38 -7.89 10.31 -15.12
CA PRO A 38 -6.58 10.91 -15.31
C PRO A 38 -6.71 11.95 -16.43
N ASN A 39 -6.34 13.19 -16.12
CA ASN A 39 -6.33 14.35 -17.03
C ASN A 39 -7.71 14.92 -17.41
N GLU A 40 -8.26 15.75 -16.53
CA GLU A 40 -8.87 17.06 -16.83
C GLU A 40 -9.49 17.56 -15.53
N GLY A 41 -9.12 18.75 -15.08
CA GLY A 41 -9.39 19.27 -13.74
C GLY A 41 -10.85 19.62 -13.43
N LYS A 42 -11.82 18.73 -13.69
CA LYS A 42 -13.22 18.89 -13.24
C LYS A 42 -13.83 17.54 -12.86
N TRP A 43 -14.46 17.51 -11.68
CA TRP A 43 -15.40 16.46 -11.30
C TRP A 43 -16.51 16.41 -12.37
N ARG A 44 -16.60 15.32 -13.14
CA ARG A 44 -17.81 15.06 -13.91
C ARG A 44 -18.85 14.51 -12.95
N GLU A 45 -19.82 15.32 -12.58
CA GLU A 45 -21.12 14.79 -12.16
C GLU A 45 -21.71 14.10 -13.39
N ASN A 46 -21.87 12.76 -13.34
CA ASN A 46 -22.58 12.05 -14.38
C ASN A 46 -23.61 11.07 -13.79
N THR A 47 -24.86 11.37 -14.11
CA THR A 47 -26.04 10.49 -14.25
C THR A 47 -26.38 9.53 -13.10
N GLY A 48 -27.16 10.03 -12.15
CA GLY A 48 -28.41 9.35 -11.76
C GLY A 48 -28.39 8.27 -10.67
N GLU A 49 -27.29 7.54 -10.46
CA GLU A 49 -27.17 6.62 -9.32
C GLU A 49 -25.79 6.77 -8.67
N ARG A 50 -25.77 7.13 -7.38
CA ARG A 50 -24.53 7.08 -6.60
C ARG A 50 -24.05 5.63 -6.63
N PRO A 51 -22.82 5.33 -7.10
CA PRO A 51 -22.29 3.98 -6.98
C PRO A 51 -22.38 3.57 -5.51
N ALA A 52 -23.01 2.41 -5.26
CA ALA A 52 -23.22 1.91 -3.92
C ALA A 52 -21.88 1.90 -3.18
N LEU A 53 -21.86 2.51 -1.98
CA LEU A 53 -20.69 2.48 -1.11
C LEU A 53 -20.25 1.02 -0.93
N PRO A 54 -18.93 0.74 -0.88
CA PRO A 54 -18.47 -0.61 -0.62
C PRO A 54 -19.03 -1.09 0.72
N TYR A 55 -19.32 -2.39 0.81
CA TYR A 55 -19.59 -3.01 2.10
C TYR A 55 -18.35 -2.89 2.99
N PHE A 56 -18.52 -2.40 4.21
CA PHE A 56 -17.46 -2.37 5.21
C PHE A 56 -17.70 -3.51 6.21
N PRO A 57 -16.72 -4.40 6.42
CA PRO A 57 -16.90 -5.49 7.38
C PRO A 57 -17.03 -4.97 8.81
N PRO A 58 -17.81 -5.64 9.66
CA PRO A 58 -17.85 -5.30 11.07
C PRO A 58 -16.51 -5.61 11.76
N ASN A 59 -16.25 -4.96 12.90
CA ASN A 59 -15.08 -5.23 13.73
C ASN A 59 -15.14 -6.63 14.37
N ALA A 60 -16.33 -7.16 14.60
CA ALA A 60 -16.58 -8.49 15.14
C ALA A 60 -17.70 -9.20 14.35
N GLY A 61 -17.62 -10.53 14.28
CA GLY A 61 -18.58 -11.35 13.54
C GLY A 61 -18.12 -11.68 12.12
N ASN A 62 -19.08 -11.99 11.26
CA ASN A 62 -18.82 -12.53 9.94
C ASN A 62 -18.57 -11.41 8.92
N TRP A 63 -17.50 -11.55 8.14
CA TRP A 63 -17.31 -10.76 6.92
C TRP A 63 -18.16 -11.36 5.81
N GLU A 64 -19.15 -10.61 5.31
CA GLU A 64 -20.01 -11.06 4.21
C GLU A 64 -19.22 -11.57 3.01
N GLN A 65 -19.68 -12.69 2.47
CA GLN A 65 -19.13 -13.31 1.27
C GLN A 65 -20.03 -13.05 0.05
N VAL A 66 -19.46 -13.20 -1.14
CA VAL A 66 -20.19 -13.15 -2.40
C VAL A 66 -19.70 -14.25 -3.33
N ALA A 67 -20.63 -15.00 -3.92
CA ALA A 67 -20.27 -16.06 -4.86
C ALA A 67 -19.67 -15.45 -6.14
N PRO A 68 -18.51 -15.93 -6.63
CA PRO A 68 -17.88 -15.36 -7.83
C PRO A 68 -18.84 -15.30 -9.03
N VAL A 69 -19.59 -16.38 -9.26
CA VAL A 69 -20.53 -16.49 -10.38
C VAL A 69 -21.68 -15.49 -10.29
N SER A 70 -22.11 -15.09 -9.09
CA SER A 70 -23.23 -14.14 -8.92
C SER A 70 -22.83 -12.69 -9.24
N VAL A 71 -21.54 -12.41 -9.33
CA VAL A 71 -20.97 -11.10 -9.70
C VAL A 71 -20.22 -11.13 -11.03
N GLY A 72 -20.46 -12.16 -11.84
CA GLY A 72 -19.89 -12.30 -13.19
C GLY A 72 -18.41 -12.69 -13.22
N TRP A 73 -17.85 -13.20 -12.12
CA TRP A 73 -16.48 -13.70 -12.08
C TRP A 73 -16.41 -15.17 -12.50
N ASN A 74 -15.36 -15.51 -13.26
CA ASN A 74 -15.08 -16.89 -13.63
C ASN A 74 -14.47 -17.64 -12.42
N ALA A 75 -15.26 -18.52 -11.80
CA ALA A 75 -14.84 -19.28 -10.63
C ALA A 75 -13.63 -20.21 -10.92
N GLY A 76 -13.54 -20.76 -12.13
CA GLY A 76 -12.40 -21.60 -12.54
C GLY A 76 -11.09 -20.80 -12.56
N LYS A 77 -11.10 -19.60 -13.15
CA LYS A 77 -9.94 -18.70 -13.17
C LYS A 77 -9.55 -18.19 -11.79
N LEU A 78 -10.54 -17.96 -10.93
CA LEU A 78 -10.30 -17.59 -9.54
C LEU A 78 -9.60 -18.73 -8.78
N ASN A 79 -10.04 -19.97 -8.99
CA ASN A 79 -9.38 -21.14 -8.42
C ASN A 79 -7.95 -21.31 -8.97
N GLU A 80 -7.72 -21.13 -10.28
CA GLU A 80 -6.37 -21.11 -10.86
C GLU A 80 -5.45 -20.10 -10.15
N ALA A 81 -5.95 -18.89 -9.85
CA ALA A 81 -5.20 -17.86 -9.13
C ALA A 81 -4.85 -18.29 -7.69
N LEU A 82 -5.78 -18.95 -6.98
CA LEU A 82 -5.50 -19.49 -5.64
C LEU A 82 -4.46 -20.63 -5.69
N GLN A 83 -4.49 -21.48 -6.73
CA GLN A 83 -3.47 -22.50 -6.92
C GLN A 83 -2.08 -21.91 -7.21
N ILE A 84 -2.00 -20.80 -7.93
CA ILE A 84 -0.75 -20.04 -8.10
C ILE A 84 -0.27 -19.53 -6.75
N ALA A 85 -1.14 -18.90 -5.95
CA ALA A 85 -0.77 -18.40 -4.64
C ALA A 85 -0.25 -19.49 -3.69
N ALA A 86 -0.88 -20.67 -3.70
CA ALA A 86 -0.42 -21.84 -2.95
C ALA A 86 1.00 -22.26 -3.38
N LYS A 87 1.26 -22.36 -4.69
CA LYS A 87 2.58 -22.72 -5.24
C LYS A 87 3.65 -21.66 -4.95
N SER A 88 3.25 -20.40 -4.88
CA SER A 88 4.09 -19.27 -4.46
C SER A 88 4.24 -19.15 -2.95
N ARG A 89 3.91 -20.21 -2.18
CA ARG A 89 4.03 -20.29 -0.72
C ARG A 89 3.43 -19.08 0.00
N SER A 90 2.25 -18.64 -0.44
CA SER A 90 1.49 -17.58 0.25
C SER A 90 0.95 -18.12 1.58
N SER A 91 0.91 -17.29 2.63
CA SER A 91 0.31 -17.65 3.91
C SER A 91 -1.21 -17.42 3.93
N GLY A 92 -1.68 -16.46 3.14
CA GLY A 92 -3.09 -16.16 2.96
C GLY A 92 -3.37 -15.27 1.76
N VAL A 93 -4.53 -15.45 1.17
CA VAL A 93 -5.09 -14.62 0.10
C VAL A 93 -6.51 -14.24 0.47
N VAL A 94 -6.85 -12.96 0.33
CA VAL A 94 -8.20 -12.43 0.45
C VAL A 94 -8.49 -11.59 -0.79
N ILE A 95 -9.54 -11.94 -1.53
CA ILE A 95 -9.98 -11.25 -2.74
C ILE A 95 -11.39 -10.72 -2.47
N LEU A 96 -11.55 -9.40 -2.65
CA LEU A 96 -12.80 -8.71 -2.35
C LEU A 96 -13.51 -8.27 -3.63
N HIS A 97 -14.84 -8.33 -3.64
CA HIS A 97 -15.69 -7.68 -4.61
C HIS A 97 -16.64 -6.72 -3.88
N ARG A 98 -16.50 -5.40 -4.14
CA ARG A 98 -17.31 -4.33 -3.50
C ARG A 98 -17.37 -4.45 -1.98
N GLY A 99 -16.25 -4.81 -1.35
CA GLY A 99 -16.17 -4.97 0.10
C GLY A 99 -16.45 -6.36 0.65
N ARG A 100 -17.09 -7.24 -0.12
CA ARG A 100 -17.40 -8.62 0.30
C ARG A 100 -16.31 -9.59 -0.10
N ILE A 101 -16.08 -10.63 0.70
CA ILE A 101 -15.10 -11.67 0.37
C ILE A 101 -15.64 -12.52 -0.79
N MET A 102 -14.91 -12.52 -1.90
CA MET A 102 -15.22 -13.37 -3.06
C MET A 102 -14.37 -14.64 -3.07
N ALA A 103 -13.14 -14.54 -2.57
CA ALA A 103 -12.26 -15.68 -2.38
C ALA A 103 -11.39 -15.43 -1.15
N GLU A 104 -11.20 -16.46 -0.33
CA GLU A 104 -10.29 -16.40 0.80
C GLU A 104 -9.71 -17.78 1.04
N GLN A 105 -8.38 -17.85 1.18
CA GLN A 105 -7.70 -19.10 1.47
C GLN A 105 -6.42 -18.84 2.25
N TYR A 106 -6.13 -19.73 3.20
CA TYR A 106 -4.94 -19.67 4.04
C TYR A 106 -4.17 -20.97 3.95
N TRP A 107 -2.84 -20.86 4.00
CA TRP A 107 -1.93 -22.00 3.99
C TRP A 107 -0.97 -21.89 5.17
N ASN A 108 -0.76 -23.02 5.85
CA ASN A 108 0.18 -23.08 6.95
C ASN A 108 1.60 -23.18 6.38
N LEU A 109 2.39 -22.13 6.56
CA LEU A 109 3.79 -22.12 6.14
C LEU A 109 4.69 -22.55 7.30
N SER A 110 5.77 -23.27 6.99
CA SER A 110 6.90 -23.39 7.90
C SER A 110 7.41 -21.98 8.25
N GLN A 111 7.80 -21.75 9.52
CA GLN A 111 8.30 -20.47 10.04
C GLN A 111 9.16 -19.72 8.99
N ASN A 112 8.67 -18.57 8.51
CA ASN A 112 9.43 -17.66 7.67
C ASN A 112 9.97 -16.51 8.53
N ARG A 113 10.99 -15.79 8.05
CA ARG A 113 11.64 -14.71 8.83
C ARG A 113 10.74 -13.51 9.15
N TYR A 114 9.55 -13.45 8.55
CA TYR A 114 8.58 -12.38 8.71
C TYR A 114 7.40 -12.81 9.60
N HIS A 115 7.36 -14.06 10.06
CA HIS A 115 6.31 -14.57 10.92
C HIS A 115 6.42 -13.95 12.32
N VAL A 116 5.34 -13.32 12.75
CA VAL A 116 5.23 -12.64 14.06
C VAL A 116 4.35 -13.43 15.01
N GLY A 117 3.36 -14.16 14.49
CA GLY A 117 2.46 -14.99 15.28
C GLY A 117 1.22 -15.37 14.49
N LYS A 118 0.13 -15.68 15.21
CA LYS A 118 -1.17 -16.01 14.63
C LYS A 118 -2.28 -15.18 15.27
N ASP A 119 -3.31 -14.88 14.49
CA ASP A 119 -4.55 -14.27 14.99
C ASP A 119 -5.40 -15.30 15.76
N ARG A 120 -6.55 -14.87 16.30
CA ARG A 120 -7.47 -15.75 17.04
C ARG A 120 -8.01 -16.92 16.21
N ALA A 121 -8.09 -16.76 14.88
CA ALA A 121 -8.54 -17.79 13.96
C ALA A 121 -7.39 -18.70 13.46
N GLY A 122 -6.16 -18.46 13.92
CA GLY A 122 -4.98 -19.23 13.54
C GLY A 122 -4.32 -18.79 12.23
N HIS A 123 -4.74 -17.68 11.62
CA HIS A 123 -4.11 -17.12 10.43
C HIS A 123 -2.80 -16.42 10.79
N ALA A 124 -1.85 -16.40 9.85
CA ALA A 124 -0.56 -15.78 10.08
C ALA A 124 -0.67 -14.25 10.27
N ILE A 125 0.05 -13.75 11.28
CA ILE A 125 0.41 -12.34 11.45
C ILE A 125 1.87 -12.23 11.00
N GLU A 126 2.12 -11.42 9.98
CA GLU A 126 3.42 -11.32 9.33
C GLU A 126 3.82 -9.87 9.06
N ASP A 127 5.11 -9.59 9.17
CA ASP A 127 5.70 -8.35 8.66
C ASP A 127 5.60 -8.32 7.13
N VAL A 128 4.79 -7.39 6.60
CA VAL A 128 4.52 -7.28 5.15
C VAL A 128 5.65 -6.61 4.35
N ALA A 129 6.86 -6.58 4.91
CA ALA A 129 8.09 -6.10 4.30
C ALA A 129 7.94 -4.67 3.76
N SER A 130 7.91 -4.51 2.43
CA SER A 130 7.81 -3.20 1.76
C SER A 130 6.38 -2.71 1.55
N ALA A 131 5.35 -3.53 1.76
CA ALA A 131 3.96 -3.06 1.66
C ALA A 131 3.65 -2.02 2.76
N GLN A 132 4.37 -2.06 3.88
CA GLN A 132 4.28 -1.07 4.96
C GLN A 132 4.56 0.36 4.54
N LYS A 133 5.29 0.57 3.42
CA LYS A 133 5.59 1.90 2.89
C LYS A 133 4.30 2.68 2.66
N SER A 134 3.29 2.00 2.13
CA SER A 134 1.98 2.56 1.83
C SER A 134 1.21 2.92 3.09
N VAL A 135 1.31 2.14 4.17
CA VAL A 135 0.79 2.49 5.50
C VAL A 135 1.45 3.77 6.00
N SER A 136 2.79 3.87 5.90
CA SER A 136 3.53 5.07 6.30
C SER A 136 3.09 6.32 5.53
N ALA A 137 2.91 6.23 4.21
CA ALA A 137 2.41 7.34 3.40
C ALA A 137 1.01 7.81 3.84
N ILE A 138 0.10 6.89 4.14
CA ILE A 138 -1.23 7.29 4.63
C ILE A 138 -1.14 8.01 5.98
N LEU A 139 -0.29 7.53 6.90
CA LEU A 139 -0.07 8.20 8.19
C LEU A 139 0.54 9.60 8.02
N VAL A 140 1.43 9.80 7.04
CA VAL A 140 1.95 11.13 6.66
C VAL A 140 0.81 12.03 6.16
N GLY A 141 -0.08 11.53 5.32
CA GLY A 141 -1.26 12.28 4.85
C GLY A 141 -2.21 12.67 5.98
N ILE A 142 -2.48 11.77 6.91
CA ILE A 142 -3.30 12.05 8.09
C ILE A 142 -2.61 13.11 8.98
N ALA A 143 -1.31 12.98 9.24
CA ALA A 143 -0.55 13.96 10.00
C ALA A 143 -0.54 15.35 9.34
N GLN A 144 -0.47 15.39 8.00
CA GLN A 144 -0.59 16.63 7.24
C GLN A 144 -1.95 17.28 7.43
N HIS A 145 -3.03 16.51 7.27
CA HIS A 145 -4.38 17.02 7.47
C HIS A 145 -4.59 17.57 8.88
N LYS A 146 -4.00 16.91 9.90
CA LYS A 146 -4.03 17.34 11.30
C LYS A 146 -3.16 18.58 11.59
N GLY A 147 -2.44 19.12 10.60
CA GLY A 147 -1.55 20.26 10.76
C GLY A 147 -0.28 19.96 11.57
N LEU A 148 0.05 18.68 11.79
CA LEU A 148 1.21 18.26 12.58
C LEU A 148 2.50 18.32 11.78
N LEU A 149 2.41 18.13 10.46
CA LEU A 149 3.52 18.26 9.53
C LEU A 149 3.04 18.74 8.17
N SER A 150 3.95 19.21 7.32
CA SER A 150 3.72 19.40 5.89
C SER A 150 4.67 18.52 5.10
N ILE A 151 4.23 17.96 3.98
CA ILE A 151 5.16 17.22 3.11
C ILE A 151 6.24 18.12 2.49
N GLY A 152 6.02 19.44 2.47
CA GLY A 152 7.03 20.42 2.07
C GLY A 152 8.09 20.70 3.14
N ASP A 153 7.88 20.29 4.38
CA ASP A 153 8.85 20.52 5.45
C ASP A 153 10.14 19.72 5.23
N SER A 154 11.25 20.31 5.65
CA SER A 154 12.52 19.59 5.78
C SER A 154 12.38 18.44 6.79
N VAL A 155 12.97 17.29 6.49
CA VAL A 155 13.06 16.15 7.41
C VAL A 155 13.77 16.53 8.70
N GLN A 156 14.79 17.40 8.58
CA GLN A 156 15.59 17.89 9.70
C GLN A 156 14.75 18.61 10.75
N LYS A 157 13.59 19.17 10.37
CA LYS A 157 12.64 19.82 11.30
C LYS A 157 12.13 18.85 12.36
N TYR A 158 11.98 17.57 12.02
CA TYR A 158 11.39 16.55 12.89
C TYR A 158 12.44 15.65 13.52
N LEU A 159 13.51 15.32 12.79
CA LEU A 159 14.52 14.36 13.23
C LEU A 159 15.80 15.03 13.74
N GLY A 160 15.89 16.35 13.67
CA GLY A 160 17.12 17.09 13.98
C GLY A 160 18.19 16.95 12.90
N PRO A 161 19.28 17.72 13.00
CA PRO A 161 20.46 17.55 12.13
C PRO A 161 21.17 16.23 12.41
N GLY A 162 21.80 15.66 11.39
CA GLY A 162 22.55 14.40 11.48
C GLY A 162 21.67 13.15 11.38
N TRP A 163 20.43 13.28 10.89
CA TRP A 163 19.54 12.15 10.62
C TRP A 163 20.01 11.30 9.43
N SER A 164 20.91 11.87 8.61
CA SER A 164 21.60 11.26 7.48
C SER A 164 23.11 11.51 7.55
N LYS A 165 23.86 11.10 6.51
CA LYS A 165 25.29 11.42 6.35
C LYS A 165 25.52 12.63 5.42
N ALA A 166 24.47 13.34 5.04
CA ALA A 166 24.57 14.57 4.26
C ALA A 166 25.01 15.75 5.16
N SER A 167 25.50 16.84 4.57
CA SER A 167 25.74 18.06 5.33
C SER A 167 24.42 18.64 5.86
N ARG A 168 24.50 19.50 6.87
CA ARG A 168 23.31 20.16 7.44
C ARG A 168 22.54 20.95 6.38
N GLU A 169 23.23 21.62 5.47
CA GLU A 169 22.63 22.38 4.36
C GLU A 169 21.91 21.46 3.38
N GLN A 170 22.48 20.28 3.10
CA GLN A 170 21.86 19.27 2.25
C GLN A 170 20.63 18.66 2.92
N GLU A 171 20.69 18.35 4.22
CA GLU A 171 19.55 17.85 5.00
C GLU A 171 18.38 18.83 5.03
N LYS A 172 18.65 20.14 5.16
CA LYS A 172 17.63 21.18 5.07
C LYS A 172 16.85 21.14 3.76
N ALA A 173 17.51 20.78 2.64
CA ALA A 173 16.89 20.70 1.32
C ALA A 173 16.06 19.41 1.11
N ILE A 174 16.27 18.38 1.92
CA ILE A 174 15.51 17.12 1.83
C ILE A 174 14.20 17.28 2.60
N THR A 175 13.08 17.10 1.91
CA THR A 175 11.73 17.24 2.46
C THR A 175 11.07 15.89 2.71
N ILE A 176 9.99 15.88 3.48
CA ILE A 176 9.14 14.69 3.66
C ILE A 176 8.62 14.17 2.31
N ARG A 177 8.27 15.07 1.38
CA ARG A 177 7.89 14.71 0.00
C ARG A 177 8.99 13.91 -0.69
N HIS A 178 10.26 14.31 -0.56
CA HIS A 178 11.37 13.60 -1.19
C HIS A 178 11.52 12.16 -0.68
N LEU A 179 11.18 11.88 0.58
CA LEU A 179 11.13 10.51 1.08
C LEU A 179 9.95 9.73 0.51
N LEU A 180 8.77 10.35 0.43
CA LEU A 180 7.56 9.74 -0.11
C LEU A 180 7.72 9.36 -1.59
N THR A 181 8.43 10.18 -2.38
CA THR A 181 8.59 10.00 -3.82
C THR A 181 9.85 9.22 -4.21
N MET A 182 10.65 8.77 -3.23
CA MET A 182 11.92 8.09 -3.46
C MET A 182 12.96 8.95 -4.21
N THR A 183 12.95 10.26 -3.95
CA THR A 183 13.82 11.24 -4.61
C THR A 183 14.61 12.09 -3.63
N SER A 184 15.07 11.51 -2.52
CA SER A 184 15.89 12.23 -1.52
C SER A 184 17.27 12.63 -2.03
N GLY A 185 17.77 11.96 -3.07
CA GLY A 185 19.16 12.11 -3.51
C GLY A 185 20.17 11.39 -2.60
N LEU A 186 19.69 10.66 -1.59
CA LEU A 186 20.52 9.85 -0.69
C LEU A 186 20.64 8.39 -1.16
N THR A 187 21.75 7.75 -0.81
CA THR A 187 21.96 6.30 -0.96
C THR A 187 21.24 5.50 0.14
N ASN A 188 21.21 4.16 0.03
CA ASN A 188 20.69 3.28 1.10
C ASN A 188 21.50 3.40 2.41
N ALA A 189 22.74 3.91 2.35
CA ALA A 189 23.56 4.19 3.53
C ALA A 189 23.36 5.63 4.07
N LEU A 190 22.31 6.33 3.59
CA LEU A 190 21.99 7.72 3.91
C LEU A 190 23.10 8.73 3.53
N ALA A 191 24.01 8.36 2.63
CA ALA A 191 25.01 9.29 2.09
C ALA A 191 24.41 10.14 0.97
N TYR A 192 24.79 11.42 0.91
CA TYR A 192 24.38 12.31 -0.17
C TYR A 192 25.04 11.90 -1.49
N GLU A 193 24.24 11.77 -2.55
CA GLU A 193 24.73 11.42 -3.88
C GLU A 193 24.28 12.44 -4.94
N ALA A 194 23.08 13.01 -4.81
CA ALA A 194 22.53 13.97 -5.76
C ALA A 194 21.61 14.99 -5.06
N PRO A 195 21.35 16.15 -5.69
CA PRO A 195 20.33 17.07 -5.21
C PRO A 195 18.95 16.41 -5.09
N PRO A 196 18.16 16.71 -4.04
CA PRO A 196 16.82 16.15 -3.89
C PRO A 196 15.95 16.47 -5.10
N GLY A 197 15.12 15.50 -5.52
CA GLY A 197 14.25 15.61 -6.69
C GLY A 197 14.89 15.28 -8.04
N THR A 198 16.22 15.12 -8.12
CA THR A 198 16.91 14.91 -9.41
C THR A 198 17.19 13.44 -9.75
N ARG A 199 17.11 12.55 -8.76
CA ARG A 199 17.31 11.10 -8.93
C ARG A 199 16.23 10.31 -8.21
N TRP A 200 15.74 9.25 -8.85
CA TRP A 200 14.84 8.27 -8.23
C TRP A 200 15.64 7.05 -7.77
N LEU A 201 15.54 6.71 -6.49
CA LEU A 201 16.15 5.52 -5.92
C LEU A 201 15.17 4.89 -4.93
N TYR A 202 14.77 3.64 -5.18
CA TYR A 202 13.95 2.88 -4.23
C TYR A 202 14.73 2.63 -2.93
N ASN A 203 14.58 3.54 -1.96
CA ASN A 203 15.48 3.66 -0.82
C ASN A 203 14.77 3.28 0.48
N THR A 204 15.07 2.07 0.97
CA THR A 204 14.41 1.50 2.16
C THR A 204 14.74 2.28 3.44
N THR A 205 15.99 2.73 3.56
CA THR A 205 16.46 3.45 4.73
C THR A 205 15.89 4.87 4.80
N CYS A 206 15.74 5.54 3.66
CA CYS A 206 15.15 6.88 3.61
C CYS A 206 13.66 6.88 3.92
N TYR A 207 12.84 6.04 3.28
CA TYR A 207 11.39 6.08 3.55
C TYR A 207 11.09 5.73 5.01
N ALA A 208 11.90 4.87 5.65
CA ALA A 208 11.71 4.49 7.04
C ALA A 208 11.68 5.72 7.98
N ARG A 209 12.34 6.82 7.61
CA ARG A 209 12.32 8.09 8.34
C ARG A 209 10.95 8.79 8.34
N THR A 210 10.04 8.42 7.43
CA THR A 210 8.69 9.02 7.38
C THR A 210 7.88 8.72 8.63
N ILE A 211 7.84 7.47 9.12
CA ILE A 211 7.10 7.13 10.34
C ILE A 211 7.75 7.73 11.59
N GLU A 212 9.08 7.88 11.59
CA GLU A 212 9.81 8.58 12.67
C GLU A 212 9.45 10.06 12.71
N ALA A 213 9.39 10.73 11.57
CA ALA A 213 8.99 12.13 11.47
C ALA A 213 7.53 12.34 11.91
N VAL A 214 6.63 11.45 11.49
CA VAL A 214 5.21 11.46 11.93
C VAL A 214 5.10 11.28 13.44
N ALA A 215 5.82 10.30 14.00
CA ALA A 215 5.84 10.05 15.45
C ALA A 215 6.37 11.25 16.25
N ALA A 216 7.47 11.85 15.78
CA ALA A 216 8.05 13.05 16.39
C ALA A 216 7.09 14.25 16.34
N ALA A 217 6.45 14.49 15.19
CA ALA A 217 5.45 15.54 15.02
C ALA A 217 4.22 15.34 15.91
N ALA A 218 3.76 14.09 16.03
CA ALA A 218 2.59 13.71 16.82
C ALA A 218 2.86 13.63 18.32
N LYS A 219 4.14 13.58 18.74
CA LYS A 219 4.58 13.26 20.11
C LYS A 219 3.95 11.96 20.62
N LYS A 220 3.86 10.96 19.75
CA LYS A 220 3.27 9.63 20.00
C LYS A 220 4.19 8.56 19.43
N SER A 221 4.20 7.38 20.03
CA SER A 221 4.87 6.24 19.39
C SER A 221 4.19 5.87 18.06
N PRO A 222 4.90 5.21 17.13
CA PRO A 222 4.30 4.71 15.89
C PRO A 222 3.06 3.84 16.12
N ASN A 223 3.06 3.01 17.17
CA ASN A 223 1.93 2.13 17.47
C ASN A 223 0.72 2.90 18.03
N GLU A 224 0.93 3.88 18.91
CA GLU A 224 -0.17 4.70 19.44
C GLU A 224 -0.86 5.50 18.33
N LEU A 225 -0.09 6.23 17.53
CA LEU A 225 -0.66 7.05 16.44
C LEU A 225 -1.31 6.18 15.36
N THR A 226 -0.72 5.02 15.04
CA THR A 226 -1.28 4.15 13.99
C THR A 226 -2.58 3.51 14.47
N ARG A 227 -2.65 3.12 15.75
CA ARG A 227 -3.87 2.62 16.37
C ARG A 227 -4.97 3.66 16.41
N GLU A 228 -4.64 4.87 16.86
CA GLU A 228 -5.59 5.95 17.00
C GLU A 228 -6.14 6.41 15.63
N TRP A 229 -5.28 6.52 14.63
CA TRP A 229 -5.65 7.20 13.38
C TRP A 229 -6.07 6.26 12.25
N LEU A 230 -5.64 5.00 12.28
CA LEU A 230 -5.81 4.10 11.14
C LEU A 230 -6.34 2.72 11.54
N THR A 231 -5.60 1.95 12.33
CA THR A 231 -5.97 0.55 12.58
C THR A 231 -7.18 0.43 13.50
N GLY A 232 -7.34 1.32 14.48
CA GLY A 232 -8.52 1.38 15.34
C GLY A 232 -9.81 1.67 14.58
N PRO A 233 -9.91 2.79 13.83
CA PRO A 233 -11.11 3.11 13.03
C PRO A 233 -11.49 2.00 12.04
N LEU A 234 -10.50 1.30 11.46
CA LEU A 234 -10.73 0.23 10.50
C LEU A 234 -11.05 -1.13 11.15
N GLY A 235 -10.84 -1.29 12.46
CA GLY A 235 -10.96 -2.60 13.13
C GLY A 235 -9.83 -3.57 12.83
N MET A 236 -8.65 -3.07 12.42
CA MET A 236 -7.44 -3.85 12.17
C MET A 236 -6.75 -4.24 13.48
N SER A 237 -7.33 -5.21 14.18
CA SER A 237 -6.95 -5.55 15.57
C SER A 237 -5.64 -6.33 15.69
N ASP A 238 -5.19 -6.97 14.61
CA ASP A 238 -3.98 -7.79 14.56
C ASP A 238 -2.83 -7.08 13.84
N SER A 239 -2.89 -5.75 13.79
CA SER A 239 -1.97 -4.91 13.03
C SER A 239 -1.15 -3.98 13.92
N ARG A 240 0.19 -4.04 13.82
CA ARG A 240 1.12 -3.22 14.63
C ARG A 240 2.50 -3.10 14.00
N TRP A 241 3.22 -2.04 14.34
CA TRP A 241 4.65 -1.96 14.11
C TRP A 241 5.41 -2.86 15.09
N VAL A 242 6.35 -3.64 14.58
CA VAL A 242 7.23 -4.56 15.33
C VAL A 242 8.69 -4.27 15.02
N ASP A 243 9.57 -4.55 15.96
CA ASP A 243 11.01 -4.49 15.70
C ASP A 243 11.43 -5.66 14.81
N ARG A 244 12.30 -5.37 13.84
CA ARG A 244 12.83 -6.37 12.92
C ARG A 244 14.10 -7.01 13.48
N PRO A 245 14.21 -8.34 13.47
CA PRO A 245 15.44 -9.02 13.88
C PRO A 245 16.50 -9.01 12.77
N GLY A 246 17.76 -9.24 13.17
CA GLY A 246 18.84 -9.57 12.24
C GLY A 246 19.23 -8.46 11.25
N PRO A 247 19.87 -8.82 10.12
CA PRO A 247 20.44 -7.85 9.17
C PRO A 247 19.47 -6.82 8.59
N VAL A 248 18.20 -7.17 8.44
CA VAL A 248 17.19 -6.28 7.84
C VAL A 248 16.92 -5.05 8.72
N SER A 249 17.15 -5.14 10.03
CA SER A 249 16.99 -4.03 10.98
C SER A 249 17.92 -2.85 10.67
N ARG A 250 19.09 -3.12 10.05
CA ARG A 250 20.04 -2.07 9.64
C ARG A 250 19.51 -1.17 8.53
N LEU A 251 18.61 -1.69 7.69
CA LEU A 251 17.98 -0.91 6.61
C LEU A 251 16.68 -0.27 7.09
N ASN A 252 15.88 -1.01 7.84
CA ASN A 252 14.70 -0.47 8.48
C ASN A 252 14.43 -1.26 9.77
N PRO A 253 14.55 -0.64 10.95
CA PRO A 253 14.41 -1.33 12.22
C PRO A 253 12.98 -1.77 12.51
N ARG A 254 11.97 -1.26 11.80
CA ARG A 254 10.55 -1.56 12.04
C ARG A 254 9.88 -2.23 10.85
N GLY A 255 9.10 -3.26 11.15
CA GLY A 255 8.16 -3.95 10.26
C GLY A 255 6.72 -3.63 10.64
N PHE A 256 5.78 -3.70 9.71
CA PHE A 256 4.35 -3.59 9.97
C PHE A 256 3.78 -5.00 9.88
N ALA A 257 3.51 -5.57 11.05
CA ALA A 257 2.92 -6.88 11.20
C ALA A 257 1.40 -6.76 11.02
N THR A 258 0.79 -7.60 10.19
CA THR A 258 -0.66 -7.61 9.95
C THR A 258 -1.14 -8.97 9.44
N THR A 259 -2.45 -9.15 9.33
CA THR A 259 -3.09 -10.32 8.69
C THR A 259 -3.57 -9.96 7.28
N ALA A 260 -3.85 -10.98 6.45
CA ALA A 260 -4.42 -10.76 5.12
C ALA A 260 -5.76 -9.99 5.18
N ARG A 261 -6.61 -10.26 6.18
CA ARG A 261 -7.89 -9.57 6.38
C ARG A 261 -7.72 -8.12 6.80
N ASP A 262 -6.81 -7.84 7.74
CA ASP A 262 -6.54 -6.46 8.15
C ASP A 262 -5.96 -5.63 7.00
N LEU A 263 -5.05 -6.20 6.22
CA LEU A 263 -4.52 -5.54 5.03
C LEU A 263 -5.62 -5.31 3.97
N ALA A 264 -6.59 -6.23 3.84
CA ALA A 264 -7.75 -6.06 2.98
C ALA A 264 -8.67 -4.91 3.45
N ARG A 265 -8.83 -4.70 4.77
CA ARG A 265 -9.52 -3.51 5.31
C ARG A 265 -8.78 -2.23 4.94
N PHE A 266 -7.45 -2.22 5.08
CA PHE A 266 -6.63 -1.07 4.70
C PHE A 266 -6.86 -0.65 3.24
N GLY A 267 -6.84 -1.59 2.29
CA GLY A 267 -7.06 -1.17 0.91
C GLY A 267 -8.53 -0.98 0.51
N LEU A 268 -9.51 -1.50 1.27
CA LEU A 268 -10.91 -1.04 1.16
C LEU A 268 -11.05 0.43 1.53
N LEU A 269 -10.36 0.91 2.56
CA LEU A 269 -10.30 2.34 2.88
C LEU A 269 -9.76 3.15 1.69
N ILE A 270 -8.72 2.65 1.02
CA ILE A 270 -8.13 3.32 -0.15
C ILE A 270 -9.11 3.32 -1.33
N LEU A 271 -9.75 2.18 -1.64
CA LEU A 271 -10.79 2.10 -2.66
C LEU A 271 -11.99 3.03 -2.38
N ALA A 272 -12.34 3.19 -1.10
CA ALA A 272 -13.40 4.08 -0.65
C ALA A 272 -12.96 5.55 -0.58
N GLY A 273 -11.76 5.89 -1.06
CA GLY A 273 -11.27 7.26 -1.11
C GLY A 273 -11.09 7.90 0.27
N GLY A 274 -10.70 7.11 1.27
CA GLY A 274 -10.46 7.60 2.63
C GLY A 274 -11.67 7.55 3.57
N LYS A 275 -12.82 7.05 3.08
CA LYS A 275 -14.03 6.88 3.89
C LYS A 275 -14.14 5.45 4.41
N TRP A 276 -14.58 5.30 5.65
CA TRP A 276 -14.79 4.01 6.29
C TRP A 276 -16.09 4.04 7.08
N ASN A 277 -17.09 3.25 6.65
CA ASN A 277 -18.35 3.07 7.38
C ASN A 277 -19.02 4.39 7.85
N GLY A 278 -19.09 5.40 6.98
CA GLY A 278 -19.67 6.72 7.30
C GLY A 278 -18.68 7.73 7.90
N GLU A 279 -17.52 7.27 8.36
CA GLU A 279 -16.45 8.13 8.88
C GLU A 279 -15.44 8.51 7.79
N THR A 280 -14.78 9.65 7.96
CA THR A 280 -13.68 10.08 7.09
C THR A 280 -12.36 9.90 7.82
N VAL A 281 -11.62 8.84 7.49
CA VAL A 281 -10.33 8.50 8.09
C VAL A 281 -9.20 9.28 7.43
N ILE A 282 -9.24 9.42 6.11
CA ILE A 282 -8.29 10.23 5.33
C ILE A 282 -9.05 11.43 4.75
N ALA A 283 -8.99 12.56 5.44
CA ALA A 283 -9.73 13.75 5.07
C ALA A 283 -9.05 14.59 3.97
N ASP A 284 -7.71 14.56 3.86
CA ASP A 284 -6.98 15.23 2.79
C ASP A 284 -7.05 14.41 1.48
N ARG A 285 -8.13 14.65 0.71
CA ARG A 285 -8.40 13.97 -0.56
C ARG A 285 -7.41 14.34 -1.64
N GLU A 286 -6.84 15.54 -1.60
CA GLU A 286 -5.84 15.98 -2.58
C GLU A 286 -4.51 15.26 -2.35
N TYR A 287 -4.10 15.12 -1.09
CA TYR A 287 -2.98 14.28 -0.71
C TYR A 287 -3.18 12.85 -1.18
N LEU A 288 -4.33 12.23 -0.88
CA LEU A 288 -4.61 10.85 -1.26
C LEU A 288 -4.55 10.68 -2.79
N ARG A 289 -5.16 11.60 -3.55
CA ARG A 289 -5.09 11.58 -5.02
C ARG A 289 -3.65 11.67 -5.52
N ALA A 290 -2.85 12.57 -4.94
CA ALA A 290 -1.45 12.72 -5.31
C ALA A 290 -0.61 11.49 -4.93
N ALA A 291 -0.92 10.86 -3.80
CA ALA A 291 -0.25 9.64 -3.34
C ALA A 291 -0.45 8.46 -4.30
N LEU A 292 -1.63 8.39 -4.92
CA LEU A 292 -2.05 7.33 -5.83
C LEU A 292 -1.85 7.68 -7.33
N SER A 293 -1.20 8.80 -7.62
CA SER A 293 -0.87 9.24 -8.98
C SER A 293 0.65 9.24 -9.20
N PRO A 294 1.15 9.21 -10.45
CA PRO A 294 2.57 9.41 -10.73
C PRO A 294 3.09 10.69 -10.06
N SER A 295 4.07 10.54 -9.18
CA SER A 295 4.54 11.63 -8.31
C SER A 295 5.70 12.44 -8.90
N GLN A 296 6.36 11.91 -9.92
CA GLN A 296 7.50 12.54 -10.61
C GLN A 296 7.70 11.90 -12.00
N LYS A 297 8.60 12.47 -12.83
CA LYS A 297 8.86 12.01 -14.22
C LYS A 297 9.92 10.91 -14.36
N LEU A 298 10.82 10.78 -13.39
CA LEU A 298 11.94 9.81 -13.32
C LEU A 298 11.46 8.34 -13.25
N ASN A 299 10.36 8.08 -12.54
CA ASN A 299 9.66 6.79 -12.50
C ASN A 299 8.14 7.03 -12.48
N PRO A 300 7.46 6.99 -13.64
CA PRO A 300 6.04 7.27 -13.75
C PRO A 300 5.14 6.16 -13.17
N SER A 301 5.71 5.04 -12.72
CA SER A 301 4.98 3.95 -12.05
C SER A 301 4.98 4.09 -10.52
N TYR A 302 5.37 5.25 -9.98
CA TYR A 302 5.49 5.48 -8.54
C TYR A 302 4.79 6.74 -8.04
N GLY A 303 3.93 6.58 -7.03
CA GLY A 303 3.28 7.65 -6.28
C GLY A 303 4.01 7.97 -4.96
N TYR A 304 3.26 8.37 -3.93
CA TYR A 304 3.83 8.52 -2.57
C TYR A 304 3.90 7.16 -1.90
N LEU A 305 5.01 6.45 -2.07
CA LEU A 305 5.21 5.10 -1.54
C LEU A 305 4.19 4.06 -2.02
N TRP A 306 3.57 4.30 -3.17
CA TRP A 306 2.64 3.40 -3.86
C TRP A 306 3.15 3.07 -5.26
N TRP A 307 2.95 1.82 -5.68
CA TRP A 307 3.05 1.49 -7.10
C TRP A 307 1.76 1.89 -7.80
N VAL A 308 1.86 2.57 -8.95
CA VAL A 308 0.72 3.03 -9.74
C VAL A 308 0.80 2.49 -11.16
N ASN A 309 -0.35 2.22 -11.78
CA ASN A 309 -0.43 1.63 -13.11
C ASN A 309 -0.87 2.60 -14.21
N ALA A 310 -0.66 3.92 -14.02
CA ALA A 310 -1.18 4.96 -14.92
C ALA A 310 -0.79 4.79 -16.41
N ARG A 311 0.35 4.14 -16.69
CA ARG A 311 0.80 3.82 -18.07
C ARG A 311 0.63 2.34 -18.45
N GLN A 312 -0.01 1.55 -17.59
CA GLN A 312 -0.20 0.09 -17.71
C GLN A 312 1.09 -0.71 -17.96
N THR A 313 2.24 -0.14 -17.60
CA THR A 313 3.55 -0.77 -17.78
C THR A 313 3.94 -1.66 -16.60
N ARG A 314 3.48 -1.33 -15.38
CA ARG A 314 3.85 -2.07 -14.17
C ARG A 314 3.02 -3.33 -13.99
N PHE A 315 1.72 -3.25 -14.29
CA PHE A 315 0.79 -4.36 -14.28
C PHE A 315 0.09 -4.43 -15.65
N PRO A 316 0.74 -5.02 -16.66
CA PRO A 316 0.13 -5.18 -17.98
C PRO A 316 -1.17 -5.98 -17.90
N GLY A 317 -2.20 -5.53 -18.61
CA GLY A 317 -3.53 -6.17 -18.60
C GLY A 317 -4.41 -5.79 -17.39
N ALA A 318 -3.87 -5.08 -16.40
CA ALA A 318 -4.68 -4.48 -15.34
C ALA A 318 -5.13 -3.05 -15.70
N PRO A 319 -6.21 -2.54 -15.07
CA PRO A 319 -6.67 -1.17 -15.25
C PRO A 319 -5.58 -0.10 -14.98
N ALA A 320 -5.69 1.05 -15.64
CA ALA A 320 -4.74 2.16 -15.48
C ALA A 320 -4.81 2.82 -14.09
N ASP A 321 -5.96 2.72 -13.42
CA ASP A 321 -6.19 3.21 -12.06
C ASP A 321 -5.82 2.20 -10.97
N MET A 322 -5.24 1.05 -11.35
CA MET A 322 -4.71 0.09 -10.39
C MET A 322 -3.54 0.70 -9.60
N VAL A 323 -3.60 0.52 -8.28
CA VAL A 323 -2.53 0.85 -7.34
C VAL A 323 -2.20 -0.35 -6.47
N ALA A 324 -0.95 -0.43 -6.00
CA ALA A 324 -0.50 -1.55 -5.19
C ALA A 324 0.51 -1.14 -4.12
N ALA A 325 0.31 -1.68 -2.93
CA ALA A 325 1.34 -1.80 -1.90
C ALA A 325 2.02 -3.17 -2.10
N LEU A 326 3.31 -3.18 -2.45
CA LEU A 326 4.05 -4.41 -2.71
C LEU A 326 5.13 -4.64 -1.65
N GLY A 327 5.08 -5.83 -1.04
CA GLY A 327 6.10 -6.34 -0.14
C GLY A 327 7.12 -7.22 -0.87
N ALA A 328 8.32 -7.33 -0.32
CA ALA A 328 9.22 -8.40 -0.71
C ALA A 328 8.75 -9.68 -0.02
N GLY A 329 8.28 -10.66 -0.81
CA GLY A 329 8.17 -12.05 -0.39
C GLY A 329 9.26 -12.80 -1.14
N GLU A 330 10.17 -13.44 -0.42
CA GLU A 330 11.20 -14.31 -1.01
C GLU A 330 10.51 -15.34 -1.90
N HIS A 331 11.03 -15.58 -3.10
CA HIS A 331 11.33 -16.92 -3.58
C HIS A 331 12.48 -16.83 -4.59
N ASP A 332 13.55 -17.55 -4.28
CA ASP A 332 14.50 -18.07 -5.26
C ASP A 332 13.79 -18.85 -6.38
#